data_AF-A0A2N6TZ45-F1
#
_entry.id   AF-A0A2N6TZ45-F1
#
_cell.length_a   1.000
_cell.length_b   1.000
_cell.length_c   1.000
_cell.angle_alpha   90.00
_cell.angle_beta   90.00
_cell.angle_gamma   90.00
#
_symmetry.space_group_name_H-M   'P 1'
#
loop_
_entity.id
_entity.type
_entity.pdbx_description
1 polymer ?
#
loop_
_entity_poly.entity_id
_entity_poly.type
_entity_poly.pdbx_seq_one_letter_code
_entity_poly.pdbx_strand_id
1 'polypeptide(L)'
;MSDVRERKTRYPGIYEYDTRLGVTRYLFRIRDREGKSIKRRGFTSMARAREARSELEAEIRSGSYASMSSGRVTVALCWEHYRDSKSTRLKPSSLSSLERSWASYVEPRWEGSRSLR
;
A
#
# COMPACT_ATOMS: atom_id res chain seq x y z
N MET A 1 -12.90 -4.89 21.07
CA MET A 1 -11.71 -5.16 20.24
C MET A 1 -10.76 -6.00 21.07
N SER A 2 -10.75 -7.32 20.86
CA SER A 2 -9.92 -8.26 21.62
C SER A 2 -8.44 -7.92 21.41
N ASP A 3 -7.78 -7.50 22.48
CA ASP A 3 -6.36 -7.17 22.52
C ASP A 3 -5.54 -8.43 22.26
N VAL A 4 -5.04 -8.54 21.03
CA VAL A 4 -4.21 -9.67 20.59
C VAL A 4 -2.83 -9.45 21.20
N ARG A 5 -2.53 -10.16 22.30
CA ARG A 5 -1.24 -10.10 22.98
C ARG A 5 -0.14 -10.59 22.03
N GLU A 6 0.71 -9.67 21.59
CA GLU A 6 1.89 -9.98 20.80
C GLU A 6 3.06 -10.28 21.75
N ARG A 7 3.68 -11.46 21.61
CA ARG A 7 4.85 -11.89 22.39
C ARG A 7 6.11 -11.80 21.52
N LYS A 8 7.23 -11.40 22.12
CA LYS A 8 8.54 -11.34 21.45
C LYS A 8 9.09 -12.75 21.30
N THR A 9 9.62 -13.07 20.11
CA THR A 9 10.32 -14.34 19.88
C THR A 9 11.83 -14.18 20.11
N ARG A 10 12.59 -15.28 19.97
CA ARG A 10 14.07 -15.27 19.97
C ARG A 10 14.64 -14.39 18.85
N TYR A 11 13.91 -14.16 17.76
CA TYR A 11 14.35 -13.34 16.65
C TYR A 11 13.84 -11.90 16.79
N PRO A 12 14.73 -10.89 16.83
CA PRO A 12 14.34 -9.50 17.01
C PRO A 12 13.47 -9.06 15.83
N GLY A 13 12.33 -8.40 16.06
CA GLY A 13 11.42 -7.96 14.99
C GLY A 13 10.44 -9.02 14.48
N ILE A 14 10.52 -10.25 14.99
CA ILE A 14 9.51 -11.31 14.80
C ILE A 14 8.75 -11.50 16.12
N TYR A 15 7.42 -11.54 16.01
CA TYR A 15 6.50 -11.65 17.12
C TYR A 15 5.51 -12.78 16.87
N GLU A 16 5.08 -13.43 17.94
CA GLU A 16 3.99 -14.39 17.92
C GLU A 16 2.75 -13.76 18.53
N TYR A 17 1.57 -14.20 18.09
CA TYR A 17 0.30 -13.70 18.57
C TYR A 17 -0.77 -14.78 18.47
N ASP A 18 -1.70 -14.76 19.40
CA ASP A 18 -2.81 -15.70 19.40
C ASP A 18 -4.01 -15.13 18.63
N THR A 19 -4.55 -15.92 17.72
CA THR A 19 -5.77 -15.56 16.99
C THR A 19 -6.99 -15.77 17.89
N ARG A 20 -8.15 -15.22 17.49
CA ARG A 20 -9.41 -15.42 18.21
C ARG A 20 -9.81 -16.91 18.34
N LEU A 21 -9.25 -17.76 17.49
CA LEU A 21 -9.45 -19.21 17.48
C LEU A 21 -8.45 -19.96 18.37
N GLY A 22 -7.63 -19.26 19.16
CA GLY A 22 -6.61 -19.87 20.03
C GLY A 22 -5.37 -20.39 19.29
N VAL A 23 -5.28 -20.19 17.98
CA VAL A 23 -4.12 -20.62 17.18
C VAL A 23 -3.04 -19.55 17.24
N THR A 24 -1.82 -19.94 17.60
CA THR A 24 -0.64 -19.09 17.55
C THR A 24 -0.20 -18.87 16.11
N ARG A 25 0.03 -17.61 15.76
CA ARG A 25 0.53 -17.18 14.46
C ARG A 25 1.70 -16.25 14.65
N TYR A 26 2.52 -16.13 13.62
CA TYR A 26 3.67 -15.26 13.61
C TYR A 26 3.41 -14.04 12.73
N LEU A 27 4.06 -12.94 13.10
CA LEU A 27 4.12 -11.71 12.35
C LEU A 27 5.54 -11.16 12.43
N PHE A 28 5.90 -10.30 11.48
CA PHE A 28 7.12 -9.52 11.58
C PHE A 28 6.83 -8.04 11.36
N ARG A 29 7.74 -7.21 11.87
CA ARG A 29 7.78 -5.77 11.61
C ARG A 29 9.15 -5.39 11.07
N ILE A 30 9.15 -4.60 10.01
CA ILE A 30 10.35 -4.00 9.42
C ILE A 30 10.09 -2.53 9.09
N ARG A 31 11.14 -1.73 9.02
CA ARG A 31 11.08 -0.34 8.56
C ARG A 31 11.56 -0.28 7.12
N ASP A 32 10.90 0.51 6.28
CA ASP A 32 11.42 0.83 4.97
C ASP A 32 12.51 1.91 5.05
N ARG A 33 13.07 2.27 3.89
CA ARG A 33 14.09 3.33 3.75
C ARG A 33 13.57 4.71 4.14
N GLU A 34 12.27 4.93 4.02
CA GLU A 34 11.60 6.18 4.38
C GLU A 34 11.15 6.20 5.86
N GLY A 35 11.51 5.16 6.63
CA GLY A 35 11.19 5.04 8.04
C GLY A 35 9.75 4.58 8.34
N LYS A 36 8.95 4.22 7.35
CA LYS A 36 7.59 3.69 7.51
C LYS A 36 7.63 2.26 8.04
N SER A 37 6.71 1.93 8.95
CA SER A 37 6.59 0.57 9.47
C SER A 37 5.77 -0.32 8.55
N ILE A 38 6.36 -1.41 8.09
CA ILE A 38 5.69 -2.48 7.36
C ILE A 38 5.44 -3.65 8.32
N LYS A 39 4.19 -4.11 8.40
CA LYS A 39 3.75 -5.25 9.21
C LYS A 39 3.13 -6.31 8.30
N ARG A 40 3.68 -7.53 8.29
CA ARG A 40 3.06 -8.70 7.68
C ARG A 40 2.73 -9.73 8.77
N ARG A 41 1.53 -10.32 8.71
CA ARG A 41 0.98 -11.22 9.74
C ARG A 41 0.36 -12.46 9.12
N GLY A 42 0.18 -13.51 9.93
CA GLY A 42 -0.60 -14.70 9.56
C GLY A 42 0.24 -15.94 9.24
N PHE A 43 1.56 -15.85 9.41
CA PHE A 43 2.47 -16.96 9.22
C PHE A 43 2.15 -18.08 10.23
N THR A 44 2.13 -19.32 9.75
CA THR A 44 1.90 -20.52 10.58
C THR A 44 3.17 -20.98 11.30
N SER A 45 4.34 -20.60 10.80
CA SER A 45 5.64 -20.96 11.37
C SER A 45 6.55 -19.74 11.50
N MET A 46 7.35 -19.72 12.56
CA MET A 46 8.39 -18.72 12.81
C MET A 46 9.44 -18.72 11.69
N ALA A 47 9.80 -19.89 11.16
CA ALA A 47 10.77 -20.01 10.08
C ALA A 47 10.27 -19.29 8.81
N ARG A 48 8.99 -19.46 8.47
CA ARG A 48 8.36 -18.78 7.33
C ARG A 48 8.27 -17.27 7.53
N ALA A 49 7.98 -16.81 8.75
CA ALA A 49 8.01 -15.39 9.06
C ALA A 49 9.41 -14.79 8.91
N ARG A 50 10.46 -15.56 9.25
CA ARG A 50 11.86 -15.14 9.11
C ARG A 50 12.28 -15.05 7.64
N GLU A 51 12.04 -16.10 6.85
CA GLU A 51 12.33 -16.12 5.42
C GLU A 51 11.65 -14.95 4.70
N ALA A 52 10.34 -14.78 4.90
CA ALA A 52 9.58 -13.70 4.29
C ALA A 52 10.04 -12.31 4.72
N ARG A 53 10.56 -12.16 5.94
CA ARG A 53 11.15 -10.90 6.39
C ARG A 53 12.48 -10.62 5.67
N SER A 54 13.35 -11.63 5.57
CA SER A 54 14.64 -11.49 4.89
C SER A 54 14.47 -11.18 3.40
N GLU A 55 13.50 -11.81 2.75
CA GLU A 55 13.11 -11.52 1.37
C GLU A 55 12.65 -10.07 1.21
N LEU A 56 11.70 -9.63 2.05
CA LEU A 56 11.22 -8.25 2.03
C LEU A 56 12.34 -7.23 2.33
N GLU A 57 13.25 -7.55 3.24
CA GLU A 57 14.40 -6.69 3.51
C GLU A 57 15.32 -6.57 2.28
N ALA A 58 15.49 -7.66 1.52
CA ALA A 58 16.20 -7.63 0.25
C ALA A 58 15.48 -6.79 -0.79
N GLU A 59 14.16 -6.89 -0.92
CA GLU A 59 13.33 -6.05 -1.82
C GLU A 59 13.41 -4.56 -1.47
N ILE A 60 13.39 -4.23 -0.17
CA ILE A 60 13.55 -2.84 0.30
C ILE A 60 14.96 -2.34 -0.02
N ARG A 61 15.98 -3.20 0.12
CA ARG A 61 17.37 -2.88 -0.18
C ARG A 61 17.65 -2.78 -1.69
N SER A 62 17.00 -3.56 -2.53
CA SER A 62 17.11 -3.44 -3.99
C SER A 62 16.31 -2.25 -4.53
N GLY A 63 15.32 -1.76 -3.77
CA GLY A 63 14.36 -0.77 -4.25
C GLY A 63 13.26 -1.36 -5.13
N SER A 64 13.19 -2.69 -5.26
CA SER A 64 12.13 -3.38 -6.01
C SER A 64 10.84 -3.54 -5.21
N TYR A 65 10.84 -3.17 -3.92
CA TYR A 65 9.65 -3.25 -3.08
C TYR A 65 8.55 -2.28 -3.54
N ALA A 66 7.58 -2.80 -4.29
CA ALA A 66 6.34 -2.11 -4.58
C ALA A 66 5.29 -2.45 -3.52
N SER A 67 4.93 -1.49 -2.67
CA SER A 67 3.84 -1.72 -1.70
C SER A 67 2.51 -1.91 -2.44
N MET A 68 1.66 -2.86 -2.03
CA MET A 68 0.31 -2.99 -2.61
C MET A 68 -0.53 -1.71 -2.46
N SER A 69 -0.22 -0.88 -1.46
CA SER A 69 -0.77 0.46 -1.29
C SER A 69 -0.32 1.45 -2.37
N SER A 70 0.86 1.26 -2.97
CA SER A 70 1.35 2.07 -4.09
C SER A 70 0.48 1.92 -5.34
N GLY A 71 -0.20 0.77 -5.50
CA GLY A 71 -1.19 0.58 -6.57
C GLY A 71 -2.55 1.22 -6.30
N ARG A 72 -2.80 1.73 -5.08
CA ARG A 72 -4.07 2.40 -4.72
C ARG A 72 -3.96 3.90 -4.96
N VAL A 73 -3.91 4.28 -6.22
CA VAL A 73 -3.93 5.68 -6.66
C VAL A 73 -5.36 6.22 -6.61
N THR A 74 -5.56 7.49 -6.24
CA THR A 74 -6.88 8.15 -6.28
C THR A 74 -7.23 8.51 -7.73
N VAL A 75 -8.52 8.63 -8.05
CA VAL A 75 -8.92 9.10 -9.39
C VAL A 75 -8.34 10.49 -9.69
N ALA A 76 -8.17 11.35 -8.67
CA ALA A 76 -7.51 12.65 -8.82
C ALA A 76 -6.07 12.55 -9.34
N LEU A 77 -5.24 11.68 -8.77
CA LEU A 77 -3.86 11.53 -9.23
C LEU A 77 -3.80 10.88 -10.63
N CYS A 78 -4.73 9.97 -10.94
CA CYS A 78 -4.89 9.46 -12.31
C CYS A 78 -5.25 10.57 -13.30
N TRP A 79 -6.12 11.50 -12.90
CA TRP A 79 -6.50 12.66 -13.69
C TRP A 79 -5.32 13.60 -13.96
N GLU A 80 -4.49 13.89 -12.96
CA GLU A 80 -3.28 14.71 -13.16
C GLU A 80 -2.36 14.11 -14.22
N HIS A 81 -2.04 12.82 -14.09
CA HIS A 81 -1.21 12.12 -15.09
C HIS A 81 -1.85 12.09 -16.47
N TYR A 82 -3.17 11.91 -16.54
CA TYR A 82 -3.91 11.91 -17.80
C TYR A 82 -3.93 13.30 -18.46
N ARG A 83 -4.19 14.36 -17.68
CA ARG A 83 -4.19 15.75 -18.13
C ARG A 83 -2.80 16.14 -18.65
N ASP A 84 -1.74 15.83 -17.92
CA ASP A 84 -0.37 16.15 -18.33
C ASP A 84 0.00 15.41 -19.62
N SER A 85 -0.39 14.13 -19.73
CA SER A 85 -0.22 13.33 -20.95
C SER A 85 -1.04 13.83 -22.15
N LYS A 86 -2.14 14.54 -21.90
CA LYS A 86 -3.02 15.10 -22.93
C LYS A 86 -2.63 16.53 -23.31
N SER A 87 -2.09 17.31 -22.39
CA SER A 87 -1.60 18.66 -22.63
C SER A 87 -0.52 18.71 -23.72
N THR A 88 0.30 17.66 -23.82
CA THR A 88 1.32 17.53 -24.88
C THR A 88 0.78 17.21 -26.27
N ARG A 89 -0.48 16.76 -26.40
CA ARG A 89 -1.06 16.25 -27.66
C ARG A 89 -2.34 16.97 -28.09
N LEU A 90 -3.06 17.59 -27.17
CA LEU A 90 -4.31 18.28 -27.44
C LEU A 90 -4.09 19.77 -27.66
N LYS A 91 -4.95 20.36 -28.49
CA LYS A 91 -5.07 21.81 -28.59
C LYS A 91 -5.55 22.39 -27.24
N PRO A 92 -5.11 23.60 -26.85
CA PRO A 92 -5.48 24.20 -25.57
C PRO A 92 -7.00 24.28 -25.30
N SER A 93 -7.79 24.55 -26.35
CA SER A 93 -9.26 24.61 -26.25
C SER A 93 -9.89 23.25 -25.94
N SER A 94 -9.35 22.18 -26.50
CA SER A 94 -9.83 20.82 -26.23
C SER A 94 -9.44 20.35 -24.83
N LEU A 95 -8.24 20.73 -24.36
CA LEU A 95 -7.82 20.48 -22.97
C LEU A 95 -8.71 21.22 -21.97
N SER A 96 -9.02 22.49 -22.24
CA SER A 96 -9.91 23.30 -21.38
C SER A 96 -11.31 22.69 -21.24
N SER A 97 -11.85 22.12 -22.32
CA SER A 97 -13.15 21.44 -22.29
C SER A 97 -13.12 20.15 -21.45
N LEU A 98 -12.01 19.40 -21.56
CA LEU A 98 -11.76 18.21 -20.77
C LEU A 98 -11.67 18.54 -19.27
N GLU A 99 -10.94 19.59 -18.90
CA GLU A 99 -10.80 20.06 -17.52
C GLU A 99 -12.13 20.48 -16.91
N ARG A 100 -12.96 21.23 -17.65
CA ARG A 100 -14.31 21.61 -17.20
C ARG A 100 -15.22 20.40 -17.00
N SER A 101 -15.13 19.42 -17.90
CA SER A 101 -15.91 18.17 -17.79
C SER A 101 -15.48 17.36 -16.56
N TRP A 102 -14.18 17.30 -16.28
CA TRP A 102 -13.66 16.69 -15.06
C TRP A 102 -14.20 17.38 -13.80
N ALA A 103 -14.07 18.71 -13.70
CA ALA A 103 -14.51 19.48 -12.54
C ALA A 103 -16.03 19.39 -12.30
N SER A 104 -16.82 19.31 -13.37
CA SER A 104 -18.28 19.30 -13.26
C SER A 104 -18.84 17.92 -12.89
N TYR A 105 -18.25 16.84 -13.42
CA TYR A 105 -18.87 15.51 -13.36
C TYR A 105 -18.08 14.48 -12.55
N VAL A 106 -16.76 14.58 -12.52
CA VAL A 106 -15.90 13.53 -11.97
C VAL A 106 -15.34 13.92 -10.62
N GLU A 107 -14.79 15.14 -10.52
CA GLU A 107 -14.20 15.69 -9.30
C GLU A 107 -15.16 15.59 -8.09
N PRO A 108 -16.43 16.05 -8.16
CA PRO A 108 -17.29 16.13 -6.97
C PRO A 108 -17.65 14.77 -6.36
N ARG A 109 -17.47 13.68 -7.12
CA ARG A 109 -17.91 12.33 -6.70
C ARG A 109 -16.76 11.33 -6.59
N TRP A 110 -15.69 11.50 -7.36
CA TRP A 110 -14.69 10.45 -7.55
C TRP A 110 -13.27 10.87 -7.23
N GLU A 111 -12.98 12.16 -6.96
CA GLU A 111 -11.60 12.63 -6.73
C GLU A 111 -10.86 11.83 -5.64
N GLY A 112 -11.55 11.56 -4.51
CA GLY A 112 -11.02 10.81 -3.38
C GLY A 112 -11.21 9.29 -3.48
N SER A 113 -11.93 8.82 -4.51
CA SER A 113 -12.20 7.41 -4.71
C SER A 113 -10.94 6.68 -5.17
N ARG A 114 -10.74 5.47 -4.63
CA ARG A 114 -9.59 4.58 -4.94
C ARG A 114 -10.04 3.30 -5.65
N SER A 115 -11.32 3.25 -6.02
CA SER A 115 -12.02 2.15 -6.68
C SER A 115 -13.17 2.77 -7.46
N LEU A 116 -13.22 2.53 -8.78
CA LEU A 116 -14.46 2.68 -9.54
C LEU A 116 -15.30 1.46 -9.15
N ARG A 117 -16.37 1.67 -8.39
CA ARG A 117 -17.34 0.62 -8.05
C ARG A 117 -18.69 1.01 -8.62
#